data_AF-A0AAE1W458-F1
#
_entry.id   AF-A0AAE1W458-F1
#
_cell.length_a   1.000
_cell.length_b   1.000
_cell.length_c   1.000
_cell.angle_alpha   90.00
_cell.angle_beta   90.00
_cell.angle_gamma   90.00
#
_symmetry.space_group_name_H-M   'P 1'
#
loop_
_entity.id
_entity.type
_entity.pdbx_description
1 polymer ?
#
loop_
_entity_poly.entity_id
_entity_poly.type
_entity_poly.pdbx_seq_one_letter_code
_entity_poly.pdbx_strand_id
1 'polypeptide(L)'
;MTETGRSAANPSKKSSLTPKAIIHQRFGDKACYKVEEVQDSTQDVCSGLAFPQKGPYLYRCTLHLPEATIVSGTFRRKKDAEQSAAEKAIEKLGICQKEYNPTTQDAWDDLAGRVAFLFANEFLSSPHPLSGHFRAALTRDCDFNGHIPVSVIAVYDAKISNICKFINPAAEANSLLVMSLVMRAAAKLTDLVLISDKQFSLWRRNPYPPEVVSSVIQEPNFASIPIEVIHIPAPLDKTIEPLTLHINATGYYLDVIAHQLGMSEASDVLISRTIGKASSEMRIYSSAPKKNMLDHLAEPQVKEASHFEGSLNARASYFTGQEVYGDAILASVGYTWKSTDLFHEAVSLRSYYRMLVNKIPSGAYKISREAILVANLPVAFTTKSNWRGSFPREILCTFCRFHHLSEPVFSIQSNLLDPSLDLPGSLKKLKALQSSKEEKSGAGLAAATGDPVGSIEVFTCEIKIHSKSQELILQCLPQESHRKQTDAMQSASLKVLSWLNIYFENPDMSLEKMNLLAEKYDIHFTPRYFFKEFALCHLMHDFRINRTRAYSDNANENEPSHIDIGVKIQESLHLMVL
;
A
#
# COMPACT_ATOMS: atom_id res chain seq x y z
N MET A 1 -6.23 -40.67 32.35
CA MET A 1 -5.25 -41.19 31.37
C MET A 1 -5.74 -40.84 29.98
N THR A 2 -4.79 -40.51 29.09
CA THR A 2 -4.89 -40.16 27.65
C THR A 2 -5.63 -38.88 27.28
N GLU A 3 -5.13 -37.98 26.44
CA GLU A 3 -3.77 -37.60 26.02
C GLU A 3 -3.94 -36.21 25.36
N THR A 4 -3.19 -35.21 25.82
CA THR A 4 -3.27 -33.83 25.32
C THR A 4 -2.54 -33.73 23.98
N GLY A 5 -3.31 -33.59 22.90
CA GLY A 5 -2.79 -33.30 21.57
C GLY A 5 -2.16 -31.90 21.51
N ARG A 6 -0.84 -31.86 21.36
CA ARG A 6 -0.03 -30.66 21.09
C ARG A 6 -0.56 -29.94 19.85
N SER A 7 -0.94 -28.68 20.00
CA SER A 7 -1.11 -27.74 18.89
C SER A 7 0.21 -27.61 18.14
N ALA A 8 0.18 -27.84 16.84
CA ALA A 8 1.35 -27.73 15.96
C ALA A 8 1.88 -26.29 15.98
N ALA A 9 3.20 -26.18 16.15
CA ALA A 9 3.93 -24.94 16.23
C ALA A 9 3.62 -24.02 15.05
N ASN A 10 3.34 -22.75 15.38
CA ASN A 10 3.29 -21.65 14.41
C ASN A 10 4.54 -21.67 13.52
N PRO A 11 4.40 -21.56 12.19
CA PRO A 11 5.57 -21.42 11.33
C PRO A 11 6.28 -20.12 11.70
N SER A 12 7.56 -20.26 12.03
CA SER A 12 8.48 -19.16 12.34
C SER A 12 8.34 -18.03 11.33
N LYS A 13 8.15 -16.80 11.83
CA LYS A 13 8.20 -15.59 11.01
C LYS A 13 9.61 -15.50 10.39
N LYS A 14 9.74 -15.90 9.12
CA LYS A 14 10.95 -15.65 8.33
C LYS A 14 11.26 -14.14 8.36
N SER A 15 12.53 -13.79 8.51
CA SER A 15 12.96 -12.39 8.50
C SER A 15 12.53 -11.68 7.22
N SER A 16 12.13 -10.42 7.34
CA SER A 16 11.61 -9.61 6.21
C SER A 16 12.68 -9.16 5.22
N LEU A 17 13.96 -9.41 5.50
CA LEU A 17 15.09 -8.94 4.70
C LEU A 17 15.61 -10.05 3.79
N THR A 18 15.74 -9.75 2.50
CA THR A 18 16.37 -10.67 1.55
C THR A 18 17.85 -10.93 1.93
N PRO A 19 18.41 -12.12 1.66
CA PRO A 19 19.82 -12.44 1.95
C PRO A 19 20.82 -11.36 1.52
N LYS A 20 20.63 -10.77 0.34
CA LYS A 20 21.46 -9.66 -0.15
C LYS A 20 21.40 -8.40 0.75
N ALA A 21 20.22 -8.08 1.27
CA ALA A 21 20.05 -6.95 2.19
C ALA A 21 20.75 -7.19 3.54
N ILE A 22 20.79 -8.44 4.01
CA ILE A 22 21.49 -8.83 5.25
C ILE A 22 23.00 -8.63 5.10
N ILE A 23 23.56 -9.09 3.98
CA ILE A 23 24.98 -8.89 3.67
C ILE A 23 25.31 -7.40 3.57
N HIS A 24 24.48 -6.62 2.87
CA HIS A 24 24.66 -5.18 2.75
C HIS A 24 24.58 -4.47 4.11
N GLN A 25 23.68 -4.88 5.01
CA GLN A 25 23.58 -4.29 6.35
C GLN A 25 24.86 -4.48 7.18
N ARG A 26 25.55 -5.61 7.02
CA ARG A 26 26.76 -5.93 7.78
C ARG A 26 28.04 -5.39 7.15
N PHE A 27 28.15 -5.46 5.83
CA PHE A 27 29.40 -5.16 5.11
C PHE A 27 29.33 -3.88 4.27
N GLY A 28 28.14 -3.34 4.00
CA GLY A 28 27.93 -2.14 3.19
C GLY A 28 28.59 -2.24 1.82
N ASP A 29 29.28 -1.18 1.43
CA ASP A 29 30.00 -1.05 0.15
C ASP A 29 31.18 -2.03 0.01
N LYS A 30 31.56 -2.74 1.08
CA LYS A 30 32.63 -3.74 1.06
C LYS A 30 32.19 -5.10 0.49
N ALA A 31 30.89 -5.28 0.23
CA ALA A 31 30.36 -6.49 -0.39
C ALA A 31 30.24 -6.31 -1.91
N CYS A 32 31.06 -7.02 -2.68
CA CYS A 32 31.08 -6.93 -4.14
C CYS A 32 30.54 -8.21 -4.79
N TYR A 33 29.47 -8.08 -5.57
CA TYR A 33 28.86 -9.16 -6.34
C TYR A 33 29.37 -9.14 -7.78
N LYS A 34 30.02 -10.21 -8.22
CA LYS A 34 30.48 -10.40 -9.60
C LYS A 34 29.72 -11.54 -10.25
N VAL A 35 28.91 -11.23 -11.27
CA VAL A 35 28.10 -12.23 -11.97
C VAL A 35 28.78 -12.65 -13.26
N GLU A 36 28.92 -13.96 -13.44
CA GLU A 36 29.55 -14.63 -14.56
C GLU A 36 28.50 -15.42 -15.34
N GLU A 37 28.61 -15.44 -16.66
CA GLU A 37 27.72 -16.20 -17.54
C GLU A 37 28.33 -17.58 -17.78
N VAL A 38 27.56 -18.62 -17.45
CA VAL A 38 27.94 -20.03 -17.57
C VAL A 38 27.07 -20.67 -18.63
N GLN A 39 27.69 -21.37 -19.58
CA GLN A 39 26.96 -22.06 -20.62
C GLN A 39 26.30 -23.33 -20.05
N ASP A 40 25.02 -23.53 -20.35
CA ASP A 40 24.27 -24.72 -19.92
C ASP A 40 24.72 -25.93 -20.74
N SER A 41 25.31 -26.93 -20.09
CA SER A 41 25.81 -28.16 -20.74
C SER A 41 24.70 -29.16 -21.09
N THR A 42 23.43 -28.85 -20.79
CA THR A 42 22.28 -29.70 -21.11
C THR A 42 21.75 -29.51 -22.53
N GLN A 43 22.37 -28.64 -23.35
CA GLN A 43 22.09 -28.63 -24.78
C GLN A 43 22.72 -29.87 -25.40
N ASP A 44 21.89 -30.75 -25.97
CA ASP A 44 22.34 -31.85 -26.83
C ASP A 44 23.27 -31.26 -27.90
N VAL A 45 24.58 -31.46 -27.73
CA VAL A 45 25.59 -30.97 -28.65
C VAL A 45 25.51 -31.84 -29.89
N CYS A 46 24.62 -31.46 -30.81
CA CYS A 46 24.53 -32.09 -32.11
C CYS A 46 25.86 -31.83 -32.85
N SER A 47 26.69 -32.86 -32.93
CA SER A 47 28.04 -32.79 -33.47
C SER A 47 27.96 -32.58 -34.98
N GLY A 48 28.15 -31.33 -35.46
CA GLY A 48 28.20 -31.03 -36.90
C GLY A 48 27.66 -29.67 -37.35
N LEU A 49 27.08 -28.84 -36.47
CA LEU A 49 26.61 -27.50 -36.85
C LEU A 49 27.73 -26.46 -36.76
N ALA A 50 28.03 -25.79 -37.89
CA ALA A 50 29.07 -24.76 -38.01
C ALA A 50 28.76 -23.41 -37.31
N PHE A 51 27.61 -23.29 -36.64
CA PHE A 51 27.21 -22.10 -35.90
C PHE A 51 26.85 -22.48 -34.47
N PRO A 52 27.53 -21.93 -33.44
CA PRO A 52 27.15 -22.15 -32.05
C PRO A 52 25.79 -21.49 -31.80
N GLN A 53 24.74 -22.29 -31.62
CA GLN A 53 23.47 -21.79 -31.10
C GLN A 53 23.70 -21.38 -29.65
N LYS A 54 23.77 -20.08 -29.37
CA LYS A 54 23.89 -19.56 -28.01
C LYS A 54 22.61 -19.93 -27.24
N GLY A 55 22.69 -20.99 -26.46
CA GLY A 55 21.65 -21.40 -25.52
C GLY A 55 21.37 -20.35 -24.43
N PRO A 56 20.31 -20.55 -23.63
CA PRO A 56 20.06 -19.70 -22.48
C PRO A 56 21.24 -19.78 -21.51
N TYR A 57 21.89 -18.65 -21.24
CA TYR A 57 22.98 -18.56 -20.28
C TYR A 57 22.46 -18.80 -18.87
N LEU A 58 23.19 -19.63 -18.12
CA LEU A 58 23.08 -19.67 -16.68
C LEU A 58 24.01 -18.61 -16.09
N TYR A 59 23.74 -18.22 -14.86
CA TYR A 59 24.47 -17.20 -14.15
C TYR A 59 25.01 -17.78 -12.86
N ARG A 60 26.26 -17.46 -12.57
CA ARG A 60 26.92 -17.76 -11.31
C ARG A 60 27.40 -16.44 -10.73
N CYS A 61 27.23 -16.26 -9.43
CA CYS A 61 27.67 -15.06 -8.74
C CYS A 61 28.80 -15.40 -7.76
N THR A 62 29.87 -14.64 -7.84
CA THR A 62 30.96 -14.62 -6.87
C THR A 62 30.80 -13.37 -5.99
N LEU A 63 30.52 -13.59 -4.71
CA LEU A 63 30.43 -12.55 -3.69
C LEU A 63 31.77 -12.43 -2.97
N HIS A 64 32.43 -11.29 -3.13
CA HIS A 64 33.63 -10.93 -2.39
C HIS A 64 33.24 -10.12 -1.15
N LEU A 65 33.61 -10.63 0.02
CA LEU A 65 33.50 -9.97 1.32
C LEU A 65 34.92 -9.81 1.89
N PRO A 66 35.14 -8.88 2.84
CA PRO A 66 36.44 -8.72 3.51
C PRO A 66 36.96 -10.01 4.15
N GLU A 67 36.06 -10.88 4.59
CA GLU A 67 36.36 -12.09 5.37
C GLU A 67 36.35 -13.37 4.52
N ALA A 68 35.69 -13.35 3.34
CA ALA A 68 35.50 -14.55 2.53
C ALA A 68 35.12 -14.22 1.09
N THR A 69 35.43 -15.13 0.17
CA THR A 69 34.82 -15.19 -1.16
C THR A 69 33.86 -16.37 -1.24
N ILE A 70 32.61 -16.12 -1.63
CA ILE A 70 31.55 -17.12 -1.75
C ILE A 70 31.08 -17.19 -3.19
N VAL A 71 30.87 -18.40 -3.71
CA VAL A 71 30.37 -18.64 -5.07
C VAL A 71 29.01 -19.34 -5.02
N SER A 72 28.03 -18.79 -5.74
CA SER A 72 26.69 -19.37 -5.87
C SER A 72 26.68 -20.64 -6.70
N GLY A 73 25.55 -21.35 -6.71
CA GLY A 73 25.23 -22.29 -7.78
C GLY A 73 25.00 -21.58 -9.12
N THR A 74 24.62 -22.34 -10.15
CA THR A 74 24.22 -21.80 -11.46
C THR A 74 22.71 -21.62 -11.53
N PHE A 75 22.26 -20.43 -11.93
CA PHE A 75 20.83 -20.06 -11.96
C PHE A 75 20.45 -19.44 -13.30
N ARG A 76 19.19 -19.57 -13.70
CA ARG A 76 18.68 -18.96 -14.94
C ARG A 76 18.54 -17.43 -14.87
N ARG A 77 18.58 -16.83 -13.67
CA ARG A 77 18.47 -15.37 -13.47
C ARG A 77 19.66 -14.86 -12.68
N LYS A 78 20.23 -13.72 -13.11
CA LYS A 78 21.32 -13.02 -12.40
C LYS A 78 20.97 -12.74 -10.93
N LYS A 79 19.76 -12.25 -10.67
CA LYS A 79 19.27 -11.94 -9.32
C LYS A 79 19.25 -13.15 -8.38
N ASP A 80 18.86 -14.32 -8.89
CA ASP A 80 18.78 -15.54 -8.07
C ASP A 80 20.18 -16.04 -7.72
N ALA A 81 21.14 -15.91 -8.64
CA ALA A 81 22.55 -16.20 -8.37
C ALA A 81 23.13 -15.28 -7.29
N GLU A 82 22.84 -13.98 -7.35
CA GLU A 82 23.26 -13.02 -6.32
C GLU A 82 22.65 -13.33 -4.95
N GLN A 83 21.35 -13.65 -4.89
CA GLN A 83 20.68 -14.02 -3.63
C GLN A 83 21.27 -15.31 -3.07
N SER A 84 21.51 -16.32 -3.90
CA SER A 84 22.14 -17.57 -3.47
C SER A 84 23.57 -17.37 -2.96
N ALA A 85 24.37 -16.50 -3.59
CA ALA A 85 25.70 -16.16 -3.09
C ALA A 85 25.62 -15.51 -1.69
N ALA A 86 24.64 -14.61 -1.50
CA ALA A 86 24.42 -13.97 -0.20
C ALA A 86 23.92 -14.95 0.88
N GLU A 87 23.01 -15.86 0.54
CA GLU A 87 22.51 -16.90 1.45
C GLU A 87 23.63 -17.85 1.90
N LYS A 88 24.44 -18.35 0.97
CA LYS A 88 25.64 -19.15 1.30
C LYS A 88 26.65 -18.39 2.15
N ALA A 89 26.78 -17.07 1.94
CA ALA A 89 27.65 -16.23 2.75
C ALA A 89 27.14 -16.10 4.19
N ILE A 90 25.83 -15.94 4.37
CA ILE A 90 25.16 -15.91 5.68
C ILE A 90 25.42 -17.23 6.41
N GLU A 91 25.20 -18.36 5.74
CA GLU A 91 25.45 -19.69 6.32
C GLU A 91 26.94 -19.89 6.68
N LYS A 92 27.85 -19.60 5.75
CA LYS A 92 29.29 -19.85 5.91
C LYS A 92 29.94 -18.96 6.98
N LEU A 93 29.49 -17.71 7.09
CA LEU A 93 30.01 -16.76 8.09
C LEU A 93 29.23 -16.82 9.41
N GLY A 94 28.29 -17.77 9.54
CA GLY A 94 27.44 -17.91 10.73
C GLY A 94 26.74 -16.60 11.08
N ILE A 95 26.27 -15.86 10.06
CA ILE A 95 25.58 -14.58 10.27
C ILE A 95 24.19 -14.89 10.81
N CYS A 96 24.10 -15.12 12.12
CA CYS A 96 22.84 -15.03 12.80
C CYS A 96 22.39 -13.57 12.72
N GLN A 97 21.30 -13.31 11.99
CA GLN A 97 20.55 -12.10 12.29
C GLN A 97 20.20 -12.21 13.76
N LYS A 98 20.72 -11.31 14.60
CA LYS A 98 20.09 -11.10 15.90
C LYS A 98 18.67 -10.71 15.55
N GLU A 99 17.72 -11.64 15.71
CA GLU A 99 16.32 -11.26 15.72
C GLU A 99 16.23 -10.15 16.74
N TYR A 100 15.80 -8.97 16.29
CA TYR A 100 15.48 -7.88 17.18
C TYR A 100 14.23 -8.32 17.94
N ASN A 101 14.48 -9.06 19.02
CA ASN A 101 13.51 -9.53 19.99
C ASN A 101 13.82 -8.81 21.31
N PRO A 102 13.72 -7.47 21.36
CA PRO A 102 13.91 -6.75 22.60
C PRO A 102 12.90 -7.24 23.63
N THR A 103 13.25 -7.21 24.91
CA THR A 103 12.21 -7.33 25.93
C THR A 103 11.28 -6.12 25.83
N THR A 104 10.09 -6.19 26.42
CA THR A 104 9.19 -5.03 26.47
C THR A 104 9.88 -3.80 27.08
N GLN A 105 10.76 -4.01 28.07
CA GLN A 105 11.52 -2.95 28.71
C GLN A 105 12.58 -2.36 27.76
N ASP A 106 13.35 -3.20 27.07
CA ASP A 106 14.34 -2.74 26.09
C ASP A 106 13.68 -1.92 24.97
N ALA A 107 12.47 -2.30 24.53
CA ALA A 107 11.72 -1.54 23.53
C ALA A 107 11.28 -0.16 24.04
N TRP A 108 10.90 -0.05 25.32
CA TRP A 108 10.61 1.24 25.95
C TRP A 108 11.86 2.11 26.10
N ASP A 109 13.00 1.51 26.42
CA ASP A 109 14.27 2.21 26.56
C ASP A 109 14.79 2.67 25.19
N ASP A 110 14.64 1.84 24.16
CA ASP A 110 14.92 2.21 22.75
C ASP A 110 14.01 3.35 22.28
N LEU A 111 12.73 3.34 22.66
CA LEU A 111 11.80 4.43 22.34
C LEU A 111 12.24 5.73 23.02
N ALA A 112 12.55 5.68 24.31
CA ALA A 112 13.04 6.85 25.05
C ALA A 112 14.38 7.35 24.48
N GLY A 113 15.33 6.45 24.21
CA GLY A 113 16.60 6.80 23.59
C GLY A 113 16.43 7.43 22.20
N ARG A 114 15.47 6.94 21.40
CA ARG A 114 15.17 7.55 20.11
C ARG A 114 14.55 8.93 20.25
N VAL A 115 13.60 9.13 21.17
CA VAL A 115 13.03 10.45 21.46
C VAL A 115 14.11 11.41 21.95
N ALA A 116 14.98 10.99 22.87
CA ALA A 116 16.09 11.80 23.35
C ALA A 116 17.02 12.23 22.22
N PHE A 117 17.36 11.32 21.30
CA PHE A 117 18.17 11.63 20.14
C PHE A 117 17.53 12.69 19.22
N LEU A 118 16.20 12.71 19.07
CA LEU A 118 15.53 13.75 18.26
C LEU A 118 15.73 15.16 18.84
N PHE A 119 15.92 15.30 20.16
CA PHE A 119 16.17 16.58 20.84
C PHE A 119 17.67 16.89 21.03
N ALA A 120 18.55 16.06 20.50
CA ALA A 120 19.99 16.26 20.57
C ALA A 120 20.46 17.36 19.59
N ASN A 121 21.58 18.02 19.88
CA ASN A 121 22.13 19.10 19.05
C ASN A 121 22.43 18.62 17.62
N GLU A 122 22.97 17.41 17.50
CA GLU A 122 23.42 16.78 16.26
C GLU A 122 22.25 16.48 15.32
N PHE A 123 21.05 16.27 15.87
CA PHE A 123 19.88 15.95 15.07
C PHE A 123 19.38 17.12 14.24
N LEU A 124 19.55 18.35 14.73
CA LEU A 124 19.07 19.56 14.07
C LEU A 124 19.71 19.78 12.69
N SER A 125 20.95 19.32 12.51
CA SER A 125 21.68 19.37 11.24
C SER A 125 21.51 18.11 10.37
N SER A 126 20.71 17.14 10.82
CA SER A 126 20.55 15.88 10.09
C SER A 126 19.74 16.08 8.80
N PRO A 127 19.95 15.26 7.74
CA PRO A 127 19.16 15.35 6.51
C PRO A 127 17.74 14.76 6.65
N HIS A 128 17.31 14.44 7.87
CA HIS A 128 16.04 13.78 8.15
C HIS A 128 14.88 14.79 8.06
N PRO A 129 13.71 14.45 7.48
CA PRO A 129 12.52 15.31 7.42
C PRO A 129 12.17 16.03 8.73
N LEU A 130 12.14 15.26 9.84
CA LEU A 130 11.92 15.81 11.18
C LEU A 130 12.88 16.94 11.59
N SER A 131 14.13 16.97 11.10
CA SER A 131 15.02 18.11 11.37
C SER A 131 14.43 19.42 10.85
N GLY A 132 13.77 19.41 9.68
CA GLY A 132 13.06 20.55 9.11
C GLY A 132 11.95 21.04 10.04
N HIS A 133 11.18 20.12 10.59
CA HIS A 133 10.16 20.45 11.60
C HIS A 133 10.76 21.04 12.88
N PHE A 134 11.86 20.49 13.36
CA PHE A 134 12.53 20.99 14.57
C PHE A 134 13.08 22.41 14.35
N ARG A 135 13.64 22.68 13.17
CA ARG A 135 14.13 24.02 12.80
C ARG A 135 13.00 25.02 12.66
N ALA A 136 11.92 24.65 11.97
CA ALA A 136 10.75 25.51 11.82
C ALA A 136 10.05 25.79 13.14
N ALA A 137 10.07 24.84 14.08
CA ALA A 137 9.55 25.07 15.41
C ALA A 137 10.33 26.13 16.20
N LEU A 138 11.64 26.25 15.98
CA LEU A 138 12.48 27.29 16.59
C LEU A 138 12.19 28.70 16.05
N THR A 139 11.42 28.81 14.95
CA THR A 139 10.99 30.10 14.39
C THR A 139 9.50 30.39 14.63
N ARG A 140 8.79 29.51 15.35
CA ARG A 140 7.38 29.74 15.73
C ARG A 140 7.26 30.94 16.67
N ASP A 141 6.13 31.62 16.56
CA ASP A 141 5.83 32.83 17.33
C ASP A 141 5.69 32.55 18.83
N CYS A 142 6.20 33.49 19.63
CA CYS A 142 5.96 33.65 21.06
C CYS A 142 6.06 32.33 21.86
N ASP A 143 4.94 31.90 22.44
CA ASP A 143 4.84 30.79 23.40
C ASP A 143 5.06 29.42 22.75
N PHE A 144 5.02 29.32 21.42
CA PHE A 144 5.20 28.07 20.69
C PHE A 144 6.62 27.84 20.20
N ASN A 145 7.55 28.76 20.50
CA ASN A 145 8.93 28.61 20.12
C ASN A 145 9.53 27.28 20.64
N GLY A 146 10.10 26.50 19.73
CA GLY A 146 10.71 25.19 20.03
C GLY A 146 9.71 24.07 20.34
N HIS A 147 8.39 24.32 20.30
CA HIS A 147 7.37 23.30 20.54
C HIS A 147 7.17 22.44 19.29
N ILE A 148 7.37 21.13 19.44
CA ILE A 148 7.21 20.13 18.39
C ILE A 148 5.90 19.37 18.60
N PRO A 149 4.97 19.38 17.62
CA PRO A 149 3.81 18.51 17.64
C PRO A 149 4.19 17.04 17.70
N VAL A 150 3.58 16.28 18.61
CA VAL A 150 3.85 14.83 18.76
C VAL A 150 3.36 14.05 17.54
N SER A 151 2.31 14.53 16.86
CA SER A 151 1.81 13.96 15.60
C SER A 151 2.88 13.90 14.52
N VAL A 152 3.76 14.91 14.46
CA VAL A 152 4.91 14.95 13.55
C VAL A 152 5.92 13.86 13.89
N ILE A 153 6.29 13.72 15.16
CA ILE A 153 7.21 12.68 15.64
C ILE A 153 6.66 11.28 15.33
N ALA A 154 5.36 11.07 15.60
CA ALA A 154 4.69 9.79 15.39
C ALA A 154 4.63 9.35 13.91
N VAL A 155 4.57 10.31 12.99
CA VAL A 155 4.35 10.05 11.56
C VAL A 155 5.64 10.02 10.74
N TYR A 156 6.60 10.89 11.04
CA TYR A 156 7.80 11.06 10.20
C TYR A 156 9.02 10.25 10.67
N ASP A 157 8.99 9.67 11.88
CA ASP A 157 10.05 8.75 12.33
C ASP A 157 9.62 7.28 12.23
N ALA A 158 10.12 6.60 11.20
CA ALA A 158 9.83 5.18 11.00
C ALA A 158 10.39 4.29 12.12
N LYS A 159 11.49 4.68 12.79
CA LYS A 159 12.05 3.90 13.90
C LYS A 159 11.11 3.95 15.11
N ILE A 160 10.61 5.15 15.44
CA ILE A 160 9.59 5.31 16.49
C ILE A 160 8.36 4.46 16.17
N SER A 161 7.82 4.56 14.94
CA SER A 161 6.66 3.77 14.56
C SER A 161 6.91 2.27 14.71
N ASN A 162 8.07 1.76 14.29
CA ASN A 162 8.42 0.35 14.41
C ASN A 162 8.60 -0.12 15.86
N ILE A 163 9.23 0.69 16.71
CA ILE A 163 9.37 0.39 18.14
C ILE A 163 7.99 0.38 18.81
N CYS A 164 7.13 1.36 18.50
CA CYS A 164 5.76 1.40 19.00
C CYS A 164 4.93 0.17 18.56
N LYS A 165 5.09 -0.29 17.32
CA LYS A 165 4.47 -1.54 16.84
C LYS A 165 4.95 -2.77 17.62
N PHE A 166 6.21 -2.78 18.04
CA PHE A 166 6.76 -3.85 18.89
C PHE A 166 6.13 -3.82 20.29
N ILE A 167 6.08 -2.64 20.91
CA ILE A 167 5.46 -2.44 22.23
C ILE A 167 3.97 -2.79 22.21
N ASN A 168 3.25 -2.35 21.19
CA ASN A 168 1.84 -2.67 20.98
C ASN A 168 1.52 -2.79 19.47
N PRO A 169 1.20 -4.00 18.97
CA PRO A 169 0.88 -4.21 17.55
C PRO A 169 -0.27 -3.33 17.01
N ALA A 170 -1.20 -2.90 17.88
CA ALA A 170 -2.30 -2.01 17.48
C ALA A 170 -1.81 -0.63 17.01
N ALA A 171 -0.57 -0.23 17.36
CA ALA A 171 0.04 1.01 16.90
C ALA A 171 0.26 1.04 15.37
N GLU A 172 0.23 -0.12 14.70
CA GLU A 172 0.23 -0.16 13.23
C GLU A 172 -1.07 0.37 12.62
N ALA A 173 -2.19 0.30 13.33
CA ALA A 173 -3.48 0.79 12.81
C ALA A 173 -3.91 2.12 13.44
N ASN A 174 -3.23 2.59 14.49
CA ASN A 174 -3.65 3.74 15.28
C ASN A 174 -2.49 4.70 15.57
N SER A 175 -2.47 5.87 14.91
CA SER A 175 -1.45 6.91 15.11
C SER A 175 -1.55 7.58 16.47
N LEU A 176 -2.74 7.68 17.07
CA LEU A 176 -2.92 8.24 18.41
C LEU A 176 -2.25 7.37 19.47
N LEU A 177 -2.29 6.04 19.29
CA LEU A 177 -1.57 5.12 20.16
C LEU A 177 -0.05 5.34 20.06
N VAL A 178 0.49 5.58 18.85
CA VAL A 178 1.91 5.95 18.68
C VAL A 178 2.22 7.24 19.45
N MET A 179 1.36 8.27 19.33
CA MET A 179 1.52 9.54 20.06
C MET A 179 1.51 9.31 21.59
N SER A 180 0.62 8.45 22.09
CA SER A 180 0.55 8.10 23.52
C SER A 180 1.82 7.42 24.03
N LEU A 181 2.33 6.45 23.29
CA LEU A 181 3.59 5.77 23.63
C LEU A 181 4.76 6.75 23.61
N VAL A 182 4.83 7.66 22.62
CA VAL A 182 5.85 8.72 22.56
C VAL A 182 5.78 9.64 23.77
N MET A 183 4.58 10.11 24.15
CA MET A 183 4.40 10.97 25.32
C MET A 183 4.82 10.29 26.62
N ARG A 184 4.48 9.01 26.79
CA ARG A 184 4.89 8.21 27.95
C ARG A 184 6.41 8.00 28.00
N ALA A 185 7.04 7.79 26.85
CA ALA A 185 8.50 7.70 26.78
C ALA A 185 9.16 9.05 27.10
N ALA A 186 8.64 10.15 26.55
CA ALA A 186 9.11 11.50 26.84
C ALA A 186 8.96 11.87 28.32
N ALA A 187 7.93 11.37 29.02
CA ALA A 187 7.72 11.65 30.44
C ALA A 187 8.85 11.09 31.33
N LYS A 188 9.57 10.07 30.86
CA LYS A 188 10.78 9.55 31.53
C LYS A 188 12.03 10.40 31.25
N LEU A 189 11.97 11.30 30.26
CA LEU A 189 13.06 12.17 29.81
C LEU A 189 12.98 13.58 30.36
N THR A 190 12.32 13.76 31.51
CA THR A 190 12.90 14.49 32.63
C THR A 190 13.83 15.63 32.23
N ASP A 191 15.12 15.30 32.27
CA ASP A 191 16.23 16.25 32.19
C ASP A 191 16.44 16.89 30.81
N LEU A 192 15.75 16.40 29.78
CA LEU A 192 15.94 16.82 28.40
C LEU A 192 14.69 17.44 27.77
N VAL A 193 13.52 16.87 28.02
CA VAL A 193 12.26 17.19 27.33
C VAL A 193 11.21 17.65 28.34
N LEU A 194 10.49 18.70 27.97
CA LEU A 194 9.30 19.18 28.66
C LEU A 194 8.05 18.83 27.85
N ILE A 195 6.95 18.58 28.56
CA ILE A 195 5.67 18.13 28.01
C ILE A 195 4.61 19.17 28.37
N SER A 196 3.80 19.58 27.40
CA SER A 196 2.70 20.52 27.66
C SER A 196 1.58 19.78 28.36
N ASP A 197 1.05 20.31 29.47
CA ASP A 197 -0.07 19.70 30.17
C ASP A 197 -1.37 19.70 29.35
N LYS A 198 -1.52 20.65 28.42
CA LYS A 198 -2.77 20.85 27.65
C LYS A 198 -2.71 20.34 26.22
N GLN A 199 -1.53 20.31 25.61
CA GLN A 199 -1.34 20.09 24.17
C GLN A 199 -0.44 18.88 23.90
N PHE A 200 -0.53 18.29 22.70
CA PHE A 200 0.40 17.25 22.27
C PHE A 200 1.70 17.82 21.74
N SER A 201 2.39 18.60 22.56
CA SER A 201 3.68 19.19 22.23
C SER A 201 4.78 18.72 23.15
N LEU A 202 5.97 18.57 22.57
CA LEU A 202 7.23 18.34 23.27
C LEU A 202 8.19 19.48 22.93
N TRP A 203 8.92 19.98 23.91
CA TRP A 203 10.01 20.92 23.66
C TRP A 203 11.21 20.61 24.54
N ARG A 204 12.35 21.16 24.16
CA ARG A 204 13.59 20.93 24.91
C ARG A 204 13.58 21.75 26.20
N ARG A 205 14.01 21.15 27.32
CA ARG A 205 14.15 21.84 28.60
C ARG A 205 15.16 22.98 28.54
N ASN A 206 16.33 22.69 27.97
CA ASN A 206 17.39 23.67 27.77
C ASN A 206 17.41 24.13 26.31
N PRO A 207 17.49 25.42 26.01
CA PRO A 207 17.62 25.90 24.63
C PRO A 207 18.82 25.29 23.90
N TYR A 208 18.75 25.24 22.56
CA TYR A 208 19.90 24.88 21.75
C TYR A 208 21.01 25.94 21.92
N PRO A 209 22.30 25.54 21.91
CA PRO A 209 23.40 26.50 21.89
C PRO A 209 23.28 27.45 20.69
N PRO A 210 23.53 28.76 20.85
CA PRO A 210 23.39 29.74 19.76
C PRO A 210 24.20 29.40 18.50
N GLU A 211 25.35 28.74 18.66
CA GLU A 211 26.21 28.30 17.56
C GLU A 211 25.55 27.21 16.71
N VAL A 212 24.76 26.35 17.35
CA VAL A 212 23.99 25.28 16.67
C VAL A 212 22.79 25.87 15.93
N VAL A 213 22.14 26.89 16.50
CA VAL A 213 20.98 27.54 15.88
C VAL A 213 21.40 28.37 14.67
N SER A 214 22.44 29.21 14.82
CA SER A 214 22.95 30.09 13.76
C SER A 214 23.55 29.35 12.58
N SER A 215 24.11 28.16 12.77
CA SER A 215 24.64 27.34 11.67
C SER A 215 23.56 26.68 10.81
N VAL A 216 22.31 26.67 11.29
CA VAL A 216 21.26 25.79 10.78
C VAL A 216 20.00 26.53 10.34
N ILE A 217 19.67 27.65 10.99
CA ILE A 217 18.60 28.56 10.56
C ILE A 217 19.18 29.52 9.52
N GLN A 218 18.69 29.43 8.30
CA GLN A 218 19.00 30.37 7.23
C GLN A 218 17.90 31.42 7.13
N GLU A 219 18.26 32.65 6.78
CA GLU A 219 17.27 33.68 6.48
C GLU A 219 16.49 33.26 5.23
N PRO A 220 15.15 33.23 5.30
CA PRO A 220 14.35 32.76 4.19
C PRO A 220 14.31 33.80 3.06
N ASN A 221 14.46 33.34 1.81
CA ASN A 221 14.52 34.19 0.61
C ASN A 221 13.14 34.56 0.03
N PHE A 222 12.04 34.30 0.73
CA PHE A 222 10.68 34.55 0.24
C PHE A 222 9.81 35.15 1.35
N ALA A 223 8.73 35.86 0.98
CA ALA A 223 7.83 36.47 1.96
C ALA A 223 6.70 35.50 2.39
N SER A 224 6.02 34.90 1.42
CA SER A 224 4.92 33.95 1.64
C SER A 224 4.76 33.03 0.44
N ILE A 225 4.45 31.76 0.68
CA ILE A 225 4.22 30.73 -0.34
C ILE A 225 2.72 30.40 -0.35
N PRO A 226 1.99 30.68 -1.45
CA PRO A 226 0.64 30.20 -1.63
C PRO A 226 0.64 28.72 -2.04
N ILE A 227 -0.16 27.89 -1.36
CA ILE A 227 -0.30 26.47 -1.65
C ILE A 227 -1.78 26.13 -1.78
N GLU A 228 -2.16 25.59 -2.93
CA GLU A 228 -3.51 25.05 -3.15
C GLU A 228 -3.69 23.72 -2.42
N VAL A 229 -4.74 23.63 -1.62
CA VAL A 229 -5.13 22.48 -0.82
C VAL A 229 -6.64 22.24 -0.94
N ILE A 230 -7.12 21.11 -0.43
CA ILE A 230 -8.55 20.77 -0.44
C ILE A 230 -9.09 20.72 0.98
N HIS A 231 -10.12 21.52 1.24
CA HIS A 231 -10.92 21.42 2.47
C HIS A 231 -12.01 20.37 2.30
N ILE A 232 -12.05 19.44 3.25
CA ILE A 232 -13.00 18.33 3.31
C ILE A 232 -13.86 18.55 4.57
N PRO A 233 -15.05 19.15 4.43
CA PRO A 233 -15.91 19.36 5.60
C PRO A 233 -16.43 18.04 6.17
N ALA A 234 -16.66 17.98 7.49
CA ALA A 234 -17.31 16.82 8.11
C ALA A 234 -18.76 16.63 7.64
N PRO A 235 -19.62 17.68 7.62
CA PRO A 235 -21.00 17.54 7.16
C PRO A 235 -21.08 17.23 5.67
N LEU A 236 -21.73 16.12 5.31
CA LEU A 236 -21.84 15.63 3.93
C LEU A 236 -22.70 16.50 3.01
N ASP A 237 -23.52 17.39 3.58
CA ASP A 237 -24.31 18.39 2.87
C ASP A 237 -23.45 19.51 2.30
N LYS A 238 -22.29 19.82 2.93
CA LYS A 238 -21.33 20.80 2.45
C LYS A 238 -20.46 20.25 1.32
N THR A 239 -20.16 21.12 0.35
CA THR A 239 -19.28 20.82 -0.79
C THR A 239 -17.82 20.76 -0.38
N ILE A 240 -17.02 20.09 -1.20
CA ILE A 240 -15.56 20.04 -1.05
C ILE A 240 -15.00 21.23 -1.80
N GLU A 241 -14.12 21.98 -1.15
CA GLU A 241 -13.71 23.29 -1.66
C GLU A 241 -12.19 23.38 -1.77
N PRO A 242 -11.68 23.97 -2.86
CA PRO A 242 -10.28 24.33 -2.93
C PRO A 242 -10.02 25.52 -2.02
N LEU A 243 -8.84 25.53 -1.40
CA LEU A 243 -8.39 26.57 -0.50
C LEU A 243 -6.93 26.88 -0.81
N THR A 244 -6.51 28.13 -0.62
CA THR A 244 -5.09 28.50 -0.67
C THR A 244 -4.58 28.75 0.75
N LEU A 245 -3.55 28.01 1.16
CA LEU A 245 -2.79 28.28 2.38
C LEU A 245 -1.66 29.26 2.06
N HIS A 246 -1.49 30.28 2.89
CA HIS A 246 -0.37 31.21 2.79
C HIS A 246 0.64 30.92 3.90
N ILE A 247 1.78 30.33 3.53
CA ILE A 247 2.83 29.99 4.49
C ILE A 247 3.91 31.05 4.43
N ASN A 248 4.07 31.76 5.53
CA ASN A 248 5.11 32.76 5.66
C ASN A 248 6.49 32.12 5.83
N ALA A 249 7.52 32.87 5.46
CA ALA A 249 8.93 32.47 5.54
C ALA A 249 9.37 31.94 6.91
N THR A 250 8.89 32.57 7.97
CA THR A 250 9.18 32.22 9.37
C THR A 250 8.07 31.37 9.99
N GLY A 251 6.95 31.22 9.29
CA GLY A 251 5.74 30.56 9.80
C GLY A 251 5.84 29.05 9.67
N TYR A 252 5.45 28.34 10.72
CA TYR A 252 5.35 26.89 10.67
C TYR A 252 4.07 26.46 9.96
N TYR A 253 4.20 25.67 8.90
CA TYR A 253 3.07 25.33 8.04
C TYR A 253 1.90 24.63 8.76
N LEU A 254 2.18 23.88 9.83
CA LEU A 254 1.12 23.23 10.60
C LEU A 254 0.30 24.23 11.42
N ASP A 255 0.85 25.37 11.82
CA ASP A 255 0.08 26.42 12.49
C ASP A 255 -0.92 27.03 11.52
N VAL A 256 -0.52 27.25 10.25
CA VAL A 256 -1.43 27.72 9.19
C VAL A 256 -2.58 26.73 8.96
N ILE A 257 -2.26 25.42 8.91
CA ILE A 257 -3.26 24.36 8.79
C ILE A 257 -4.18 24.31 10.02
N ALA A 258 -3.62 24.44 11.24
CA ALA A 258 -4.37 24.45 12.48
C ALA A 258 -5.41 25.58 12.49
N HIS A 259 -4.98 26.81 12.19
CA HIS A 259 -5.86 27.97 12.12
C HIS A 259 -6.98 27.79 11.11
N GLN A 260 -6.67 27.21 9.95
CA GLN A 260 -7.68 26.95 8.92
C GLN A 260 -8.72 25.91 9.35
N LEU A 261 -8.33 24.95 10.19
CA LEU A 261 -9.23 23.97 10.80
C LEU A 261 -9.95 24.50 12.04
N GLY A 262 -9.76 25.78 12.40
CA GLY A 262 -10.36 26.40 13.59
C GLY A 262 -9.67 26.02 14.90
N MET A 263 -8.45 25.49 14.84
CA MET A 263 -7.64 25.12 16.00
C MET A 263 -6.73 26.27 16.43
N SER A 264 -6.24 26.19 17.68
CA SER A 264 -5.40 27.24 18.25
C SER A 264 -3.94 27.13 17.79
N GLU A 265 -3.40 25.92 17.60
CA GLU A 265 -2.00 25.71 17.24
C GLU A 265 -1.71 24.32 16.64
N ALA A 266 -0.51 24.13 16.08
CA ALA A 266 -0.10 22.94 15.35
C ALA A 266 -0.16 21.60 16.13
N SER A 267 -0.05 21.60 17.44
CA SER A 267 -0.02 20.37 18.25
C SER A 267 -1.40 19.75 18.45
N ASP A 268 -2.45 20.50 18.14
CA ASP A 268 -3.82 19.98 18.01
C ASP A 268 -4.07 19.35 16.63
N VAL A 269 -3.10 19.34 15.71
CA VAL A 269 -3.26 18.76 14.37
C VAL A 269 -2.79 17.30 14.33
N LEU A 270 -3.68 16.40 13.90
CA LEU A 270 -3.34 15.04 13.48
C LEU A 270 -2.91 15.00 12.03
N ILE A 271 -1.99 14.09 11.74
CA ILE A 271 -1.44 13.88 10.41
C ILE A 271 -1.70 12.43 10.01
N SER A 272 -2.35 12.22 8.88
CA SER A 272 -2.57 10.88 8.34
C SER A 272 -1.28 10.28 7.77
N ARG A 273 -1.33 8.97 7.48
CA ARG A 273 -0.35 8.36 6.57
C ARG A 273 -0.42 9.01 5.19
N THR A 274 0.66 8.88 4.43
CA THR A 274 0.72 9.35 3.05
C THR A 274 -0.36 8.66 2.21
N ILE A 275 -1.05 9.43 1.39
CA ILE A 275 -2.14 8.98 0.51
C ILE A 275 -1.70 9.14 -0.94
N GLY A 276 -2.05 8.17 -1.79
CA GLY A 276 -1.76 8.25 -3.22
C GLY A 276 -0.42 7.61 -3.59
N LYS A 277 0.32 8.23 -4.52
CA LYS A 277 1.62 7.70 -4.97
C LYS A 277 2.65 7.90 -3.85
N ALA A 278 3.59 6.97 -3.72
CA ALA A 278 4.68 7.09 -2.75
C ALA A 278 5.51 8.39 -2.93
N SER A 279 5.49 8.98 -4.13
CA SER A 279 6.19 10.23 -4.44
C SER A 279 5.43 11.51 -4.09
N SER A 280 4.10 11.45 -3.89
CA SER A 280 3.28 12.67 -3.87
C SER A 280 3.11 13.32 -2.49
N GLU A 281 3.77 12.84 -1.43
CA GLU A 281 3.72 13.30 -0.01
C GLU A 281 2.36 13.80 0.55
N MET A 282 1.24 13.49 -0.12
CA MET A 282 -0.10 13.97 0.22
C MET A 282 -0.58 13.36 1.53
N ARG A 283 -1.12 14.19 2.41
CA ARG A 283 -1.65 13.79 3.72
C ARG A 283 -2.94 14.51 4.03
N ILE A 284 -3.74 13.88 4.88
CA ILE A 284 -4.90 14.50 5.50
C ILE A 284 -4.50 15.02 6.88
N TYR A 285 -4.85 16.27 7.14
CA TYR A 285 -4.68 16.96 8.40
C TYR A 285 -6.05 17.17 9.03
N SER A 286 -6.21 16.86 10.31
CA SER A 286 -7.50 16.95 11.02
C SER A 286 -7.28 17.28 12.49
N SER A 287 -8.35 17.51 13.24
CA SER A 287 -8.26 17.77 14.68
C SER A 287 -7.80 16.54 15.47
N ALA A 288 -6.94 16.78 16.47
CA ALA A 288 -6.59 15.83 17.51
C ALA A 288 -7.65 15.80 18.61
N PRO A 289 -7.85 14.64 19.28
CA PRO A 289 -8.69 14.56 20.47
C PRO A 289 -8.00 15.26 21.63
N LYS A 290 -8.71 15.79 22.63
CA LYS A 290 -8.08 16.49 23.77
C LYS A 290 -7.09 15.60 24.52
N LYS A 291 -5.93 16.14 24.94
CA LYS A 291 -4.83 15.38 25.58
C LYS A 291 -5.26 14.52 26.77
N ASN A 292 -6.13 15.04 27.64
CA ASN A 292 -6.64 14.34 28.82
C ASN A 292 -7.36 13.02 28.47
N MET A 293 -7.73 12.81 27.21
CA MET A 293 -8.41 11.61 26.72
C MET A 293 -7.43 10.49 26.32
N LEU A 294 -6.13 10.80 26.18
CA LEU A 294 -5.11 9.86 25.70
C LEU A 294 -4.70 8.82 26.75
N ASP A 295 -4.89 9.13 28.04
CA ASP A 295 -4.50 8.26 29.15
C ASP A 295 -5.32 6.95 29.17
N HIS A 296 -6.53 6.96 28.61
CA HIS A 296 -7.44 5.82 28.50
C HIS A 296 -7.22 4.91 27.28
N LEU A 297 -6.41 5.33 26.29
CA LEU A 297 -6.20 4.56 25.04
C LEU A 297 -5.30 3.32 25.19
N ALA A 298 -4.73 3.09 26.38
CA ALA A 298 -3.92 1.91 26.66
C ALA A 298 -4.75 0.65 26.97
N GLU A 299 -6.06 0.78 27.16
CA GLU A 299 -6.95 -0.35 27.40
C GLU A 299 -7.59 -0.85 26.09
N PRO A 300 -7.57 -2.16 25.78
CA PRO A 300 -7.95 -2.68 24.46
C PRO A 300 -9.43 -2.59 24.06
N GLN A 301 -10.32 -2.02 24.90
CA GLN A 301 -11.76 -2.29 24.81
C GLN A 301 -12.69 -1.10 24.51
N VAL A 302 -12.22 0.15 24.47
CA VAL A 302 -13.16 1.27 24.31
C VAL A 302 -13.22 1.76 22.87
N LYS A 303 -14.18 1.23 22.11
CA LYS A 303 -14.71 1.89 20.90
C LYS A 303 -15.70 2.96 21.35
N GLU A 304 -15.24 4.15 21.68
CA GLU A 304 -16.17 5.25 21.92
C GLU A 304 -15.81 6.46 21.07
N ALA A 305 -16.70 6.74 20.11
CA ALA A 305 -16.74 7.96 19.32
C ALA A 305 -16.97 9.23 20.17
N SER A 306 -17.13 9.09 21.50
CA SER A 306 -17.36 10.18 22.47
C SER A 306 -16.10 11.00 22.78
N HIS A 307 -14.92 10.56 22.33
CA HIS A 307 -13.63 11.18 22.69
C HIS A 307 -13.15 12.27 21.73
N PHE A 308 -13.84 12.48 20.60
CA PHE A 308 -13.47 13.45 19.58
C PHE A 308 -14.46 14.60 19.51
N GLU A 309 -13.95 15.81 19.30
CA GLU A 309 -14.78 16.99 19.07
C GLU A 309 -15.19 17.03 17.59
N GLY A 310 -16.50 17.15 17.33
CA GLY A 310 -17.06 17.17 15.97
C GLY A 310 -17.66 15.84 15.51
N SER A 311 -18.27 15.86 14.32
CA SER A 311 -18.89 14.69 13.70
C SER A 311 -17.87 13.88 12.89
N LEU A 312 -18.15 12.58 12.70
CA LEU A 312 -17.34 11.73 11.84
C LEU A 312 -17.33 12.27 10.41
N ASN A 313 -16.15 12.59 9.90
CA ASN A 313 -15.95 12.99 8.52
C ASN A 313 -15.82 11.74 7.64
N ALA A 314 -16.96 11.22 7.17
CA ALA A 314 -17.01 10.01 6.37
C ALA A 314 -16.10 10.09 5.13
N ARG A 315 -16.00 11.28 4.51
CA ARG A 315 -15.14 11.52 3.34
C ARG A 315 -13.68 11.34 3.68
N ALA A 316 -13.18 12.11 4.65
CA ALA A 316 -11.78 12.03 5.06
C ALA A 316 -11.45 10.62 5.59
N SER A 317 -12.37 10.01 6.35
CA SER A 317 -12.17 8.67 6.91
C SER A 317 -12.03 7.60 5.83
N TYR A 318 -12.86 7.67 4.78
CA TYR A 318 -12.76 6.76 3.64
C TYR A 318 -11.43 6.93 2.88
N PHE A 319 -10.89 8.15 2.82
CA PHE A 319 -9.59 8.41 2.21
C PHE A 319 -8.44 7.80 3.01
N THR A 320 -8.38 8.08 4.32
CA THR A 320 -7.31 7.61 5.21
C THR A 320 -7.44 6.14 5.57
N GLY A 321 -8.63 5.54 5.44
CA GLY A 321 -8.92 4.21 5.98
C GLY A 321 -8.92 4.15 7.51
N GLN A 322 -9.07 5.31 8.17
CA GLN A 322 -9.10 5.49 9.61
C GLN A 322 -10.21 6.49 9.95
N GLU A 323 -10.80 6.42 11.14
CA GLU A 323 -11.81 7.40 11.55
C GLU A 323 -11.18 8.78 11.71
N VAL A 324 -11.77 9.77 11.04
CA VAL A 324 -11.39 11.19 11.07
C VAL A 324 -12.60 11.97 11.54
N TYR A 325 -12.42 12.81 12.56
CA TYR A 325 -13.47 13.63 13.15
C TYR A 325 -13.23 15.10 12.83
N GLY A 326 -14.34 15.83 12.63
CA GLY A 326 -14.30 17.24 12.26
C GLY A 326 -13.83 17.47 10.82
N ASP A 327 -13.64 18.74 10.48
CA ASP A 327 -13.15 19.13 9.17
C ASP A 327 -11.71 18.64 8.96
N ALA A 328 -11.32 18.48 7.70
CA ALA A 328 -10.00 17.99 7.34
C ALA A 328 -9.45 18.76 6.14
N ILE A 329 -8.13 18.84 6.05
CA ILE A 329 -7.42 19.42 4.91
C ILE A 329 -6.59 18.32 4.24
N LEU A 330 -6.75 18.15 2.93
CA LEU A 330 -5.85 17.34 2.11
C LEU A 330 -4.82 18.27 1.47
N ALA A 331 -3.54 18.07 1.79
CA ALA A 331 -2.44 18.87 1.25
C ALA A 331 -1.21 18.00 0.94
N SER A 332 -0.37 18.48 0.02
CA SER A 332 0.97 17.96 -0.21
C SER A 332 1.96 19.01 0.25
N VAL A 333 2.35 18.94 1.53
CA VAL A 333 3.27 19.90 2.16
C VAL A 333 4.04 19.22 3.29
N GLY A 334 5.34 19.44 3.34
CA GLY A 334 6.20 18.86 4.38
C GLY A 334 7.68 19.05 4.11
N TYR A 335 8.51 18.50 4.98
CA TYR A 335 9.95 18.48 4.79
C TYR A 335 10.38 17.15 4.18
N THR A 336 11.28 17.21 3.20
CA THR A 336 11.78 16.02 2.50
C THR A 336 13.21 15.70 2.92
N TRP A 337 13.70 14.51 2.54
CA TRP A 337 15.09 14.15 2.79
C TRP A 337 16.05 15.05 2.01
N LYS A 338 17.16 15.44 2.65
CA LYS A 338 18.26 16.21 2.05
C LYS A 338 17.92 17.66 1.63
N SER A 339 16.68 18.09 1.75
CA SER A 339 16.27 19.49 1.57
C SER A 339 16.00 20.15 2.91
N THR A 340 16.38 21.41 3.04
CA THR A 340 15.99 22.25 4.17
C THR A 340 14.68 22.99 3.92
N ASP A 341 14.30 23.09 2.64
CA ASP A 341 13.16 23.86 2.21
C ASP A 341 11.86 23.07 2.39
N LEU A 342 10.78 23.82 2.60
CA LEU A 342 9.45 23.25 2.66
C LEU A 342 9.04 22.76 1.25
N PHE A 343 8.88 21.46 1.09
CA PHE A 343 8.32 20.88 -0.11
C PHE A 343 6.82 21.12 -0.16
N HIS A 344 6.31 21.42 -1.35
CA HIS A 344 4.87 21.52 -1.58
C HIS A 344 4.48 21.21 -3.02
N GLU A 345 3.29 20.66 -3.20
CA GLU A 345 2.63 20.50 -4.49
C GLU A 345 1.17 20.97 -4.39
N ALA A 346 0.67 21.63 -5.44
CA ALA A 346 -0.72 22.05 -5.51
C ALA A 346 -1.67 20.84 -5.58
N VAL A 347 -2.64 20.78 -4.66
CA VAL A 347 -3.69 19.74 -4.66
C VAL A 347 -5.00 20.35 -5.16
N SER A 348 -5.37 19.97 -6.38
CA SER A 348 -6.63 20.43 -7.00
C SER A 348 -7.81 19.50 -6.70
N LEU A 349 -9.03 19.99 -6.93
CA LEU A 349 -10.26 19.17 -6.87
C LEU A 349 -10.17 17.98 -7.82
N ARG A 350 -9.55 18.18 -8.99
CA ARG A 350 -9.28 17.11 -9.95
C ARG A 350 -8.44 16.00 -9.33
N SER A 351 -7.37 16.34 -8.60
CA SER A 351 -6.55 15.36 -7.88
C SER A 351 -7.38 14.60 -6.84
N TYR A 352 -8.18 15.30 -6.04
CA TYR A 352 -9.08 14.71 -5.05
C TYR A 352 -10.03 13.68 -5.65
N TYR A 353 -10.80 14.06 -6.67
CA TYR A 353 -11.79 13.16 -7.28
C TYR A 353 -11.12 12.00 -8.04
N ARG A 354 -9.96 12.22 -8.66
CA ARG A 354 -9.19 11.13 -9.29
C ARG A 354 -8.76 10.10 -8.26
N MET A 355 -8.32 10.52 -7.07
CA MET A 355 -7.97 9.59 -5.99
C MET A 355 -9.18 8.79 -5.50
N LEU A 356 -10.36 9.42 -5.41
CA LEU A 356 -11.61 8.73 -5.04
C LEU A 356 -11.99 7.66 -6.07
N VAL A 357 -12.00 8.04 -7.35
CA VAL A 357 -12.30 7.12 -8.47
C VAL A 357 -11.31 5.95 -8.48
N ASN A 358 -10.04 6.18 -8.16
CA ASN A 358 -9.02 5.13 -8.11
C ASN A 358 -9.23 4.07 -7.02
N LYS A 359 -10.10 4.31 -6.02
CA LYS A 359 -10.47 3.30 -5.02
C LYS A 359 -11.43 2.25 -5.56
N ILE A 360 -12.07 2.49 -6.71
CA ILE A 360 -13.00 1.57 -7.37
C ILE A 360 -12.26 0.84 -8.51
N PRO A 361 -12.40 -0.49 -8.68
CA PRO A 361 -11.74 -1.24 -9.75
C PRO A 361 -11.92 -0.64 -11.17
N SER A 362 -13.16 -0.30 -11.56
CA SER A 362 -13.43 0.32 -12.86
C SER A 362 -12.78 1.69 -13.00
N GLY A 363 -12.78 2.46 -11.92
CA GLY A 363 -12.15 3.77 -11.84
C GLY A 363 -10.63 3.71 -11.98
N ALA A 364 -9.97 2.75 -11.33
CA ALA A 364 -8.53 2.50 -11.49
C ALA A 364 -8.17 2.12 -12.94
N TYR A 365 -8.97 1.27 -13.59
CA TYR A 365 -8.79 0.96 -15.01
C TYR A 365 -8.97 2.20 -15.89
N LYS A 366 -10.04 2.98 -15.67
CA LYS A 366 -10.34 4.25 -16.33
C LYS A 366 -9.18 5.25 -16.25
N ILE A 367 -8.59 5.39 -15.07
CA ILE A 367 -7.41 6.25 -14.83
C ILE A 367 -6.18 5.71 -15.56
N SER A 368 -5.95 4.39 -15.53
CA SER A 368 -4.81 3.77 -16.24
C SER A 368 -4.87 3.92 -17.76
N ARG A 369 -6.08 4.12 -18.30
CA ARG A 369 -6.34 4.38 -19.72
C ARG A 369 -6.26 5.86 -20.08
N GLU A 370 -6.09 6.74 -19.10
CA GLU A 370 -6.18 8.20 -19.24
C GLU A 370 -7.49 8.67 -19.88
N ALA A 371 -8.55 7.86 -19.77
CA ALA A 371 -9.78 8.01 -20.52
C ALA A 371 -11.00 7.75 -19.62
N ILE A 372 -11.13 8.55 -18.56
CA ILE A 372 -12.08 8.28 -17.46
C ILE A 372 -13.54 8.23 -17.92
N LEU A 373 -13.92 9.06 -18.89
CA LEU A 373 -15.29 9.15 -19.40
C LEU A 373 -15.69 7.98 -20.30
N VAL A 374 -14.74 7.44 -21.09
CA VAL A 374 -15.05 6.52 -22.20
C VAL A 374 -14.54 5.10 -22.00
N ALA A 375 -13.52 4.91 -21.16
CA ALA A 375 -13.01 3.57 -20.88
C ALA A 375 -13.92 2.86 -19.88
N ASN A 376 -14.15 1.56 -20.08
CA ASN A 376 -14.85 0.70 -19.13
C ASN A 376 -14.00 -0.54 -18.84
N LEU A 377 -14.10 -1.04 -17.61
CA LEU A 377 -13.42 -2.28 -17.22
C LEU A 377 -13.95 -3.42 -18.10
N PRO A 378 -13.10 -4.10 -18.89
CA PRO A 378 -13.55 -5.19 -19.74
C PRO A 378 -14.09 -6.36 -18.92
N VAL A 379 -15.10 -7.07 -19.44
CA VAL A 379 -15.72 -8.22 -18.77
C VAL A 379 -14.90 -9.51 -18.88
N ALA A 380 -13.96 -9.57 -19.82
CA ALA A 380 -13.15 -10.76 -20.07
C ALA A 380 -11.72 -10.38 -20.48
N PHE A 381 -10.76 -11.19 -20.04
CA PHE A 381 -9.37 -11.08 -20.47
C PHE A 381 -9.17 -11.98 -21.69
N THR A 382 -8.80 -11.38 -22.84
CA THR A 382 -8.60 -12.14 -24.08
C THR A 382 -7.15 -12.59 -24.23
N THR A 383 -6.27 -11.66 -24.60
CA THR A 383 -4.83 -11.89 -24.71
C THR A 383 -4.07 -10.65 -24.28
N LYS A 384 -2.82 -10.83 -23.87
CA LYS A 384 -1.93 -9.72 -23.50
C LYS A 384 -1.81 -8.64 -24.59
N SER A 385 -1.82 -9.02 -25.87
CA SER A 385 -1.69 -8.08 -27.00
C SER A 385 -2.93 -7.23 -27.23
N ASN A 386 -4.11 -7.74 -26.86
CA ASN A 386 -5.38 -7.04 -27.06
C ASN A 386 -5.79 -6.22 -25.84
N TRP A 387 -5.24 -6.53 -24.66
CA TRP A 387 -5.45 -5.73 -23.46
C TRP A 387 -4.88 -4.31 -23.62
N ARG A 388 -5.45 -3.37 -22.88
CA ARG A 388 -5.08 -1.94 -22.90
C ARG A 388 -5.17 -1.39 -21.48
N GLY A 389 -4.33 -0.41 -21.16
CA GLY A 389 -4.22 0.10 -19.78
C GLY A 389 -3.50 -0.89 -18.86
N SER A 390 -3.59 -0.67 -17.55
CA SER A 390 -2.96 -1.55 -16.56
C SER A 390 -3.58 -2.94 -16.57
N PHE A 391 -2.76 -3.96 -16.36
CA PHE A 391 -3.23 -5.34 -16.33
C PHE A 391 -4.11 -5.61 -15.09
N PRO A 392 -5.10 -6.51 -15.18
CA PRO A 392 -5.98 -6.84 -14.05
C PRO A 392 -5.22 -7.16 -12.75
N ARG A 393 -4.13 -7.94 -12.83
CA ARG A 393 -3.27 -8.22 -11.68
C ARG A 393 -2.72 -6.95 -11.03
N GLU A 394 -2.24 -6.00 -11.82
CA GLU A 394 -1.63 -4.76 -11.33
C GLU A 394 -2.68 -3.89 -10.65
N ILE A 395 -3.88 -3.80 -11.25
CA ILE A 395 -5.02 -3.10 -10.66
C ILE A 395 -5.42 -3.75 -9.34
N LEU A 396 -5.49 -5.08 -9.27
CA LEU A 396 -5.82 -5.81 -8.05
C LEU A 396 -4.80 -5.58 -6.93
N CYS A 397 -3.50 -5.68 -7.23
CA CYS A 397 -2.45 -5.37 -6.26
C CYS A 397 -2.55 -3.92 -5.77
N THR A 398 -2.85 -2.98 -6.67
CA THR A 398 -2.99 -1.55 -6.34
C THR A 398 -4.23 -1.30 -5.49
N PHE A 399 -5.36 -1.92 -5.84
CA PHE A 399 -6.60 -1.90 -5.07
C PHE A 399 -6.37 -2.38 -3.63
N CYS A 400 -5.72 -3.54 -3.45
CA CYS A 400 -5.41 -4.06 -2.11
C CYS A 400 -4.57 -3.06 -1.30
N ARG A 401 -3.56 -2.42 -1.90
CA ARG A 401 -2.74 -1.41 -1.20
C ARG A 401 -3.55 -0.17 -0.80
N PHE A 402 -4.40 0.34 -1.69
CA PHE A 402 -5.26 1.51 -1.43
C PHE A 402 -6.29 1.28 -0.33
N HIS A 403 -6.78 0.05 -0.22
CA HIS A 403 -7.71 -0.38 0.83
C HIS A 403 -7.02 -1.02 2.02
N HIS A 404 -5.70 -0.87 2.13
CA HIS A 404 -4.96 -1.34 3.29
C HIS A 404 -5.11 -2.85 3.55
N LEU A 405 -5.19 -3.66 2.51
CA LEU A 405 -5.23 -5.13 2.56
C LEU A 405 -3.83 -5.72 2.35
N SER A 406 -3.67 -7.01 2.66
CA SER A 406 -2.45 -7.75 2.31
C SER A 406 -2.31 -7.89 0.79
N GLU A 407 -1.09 -8.04 0.29
CA GLU A 407 -0.86 -8.28 -1.13
C GLU A 407 -1.54 -9.60 -1.57
N PRO A 408 -2.26 -9.63 -2.71
CA PRO A 408 -2.94 -10.83 -3.16
C PRO A 408 -1.95 -11.97 -3.41
N VAL A 409 -2.30 -13.16 -2.93
CA VAL A 409 -1.53 -14.39 -3.15
C VAL A 409 -2.07 -15.09 -4.39
N PHE A 410 -1.19 -15.37 -5.35
CA PHE A 410 -1.52 -16.05 -6.61
C PHE A 410 -0.93 -17.46 -6.59
N SER A 411 -1.77 -18.48 -6.72
CA SER A 411 -1.35 -19.89 -6.79
C SER A 411 -1.71 -20.45 -8.16
N ILE A 412 -0.70 -20.73 -8.98
CA ILE A 412 -0.89 -21.27 -10.33
C ILE A 412 -0.84 -22.80 -10.24
N GLN A 413 -1.83 -23.47 -10.81
CA GLN A 413 -1.89 -24.92 -10.94
C GLN A 413 -1.78 -25.29 -12.41
N SER A 414 -0.99 -26.32 -12.71
CA SER A 414 -0.83 -26.89 -14.04
C SER A 414 -1.52 -28.25 -14.08
N ASN A 415 -2.48 -28.41 -14.99
CA ASN A 415 -3.14 -29.68 -15.26
C ASN A 415 -2.82 -30.12 -16.69
N LEU A 416 -2.57 -31.41 -16.88
CA LEU A 416 -2.46 -32.00 -18.21
C LEU A 416 -3.87 -32.38 -18.66
N LEU A 417 -4.34 -31.80 -19.77
CA LEU A 417 -5.58 -32.26 -20.40
C LEU A 417 -5.29 -33.48 -21.27
N ASP A 418 -6.07 -34.54 -21.04
CA ASP A 418 -6.18 -35.63 -22.00
C ASP A 418 -6.84 -35.11 -23.29
N PRO A 419 -6.38 -35.47 -24.50
CA PRO A 419 -6.81 -34.87 -25.77
C PRO A 419 -8.29 -35.10 -26.16
N SER A 420 -9.10 -35.70 -25.29
CA SER A 420 -10.45 -36.21 -25.58
C SER A 420 -11.60 -35.24 -25.23
N LEU A 421 -11.32 -34.12 -24.54
CA LEU A 421 -12.34 -33.13 -24.20
C LEU A 421 -12.31 -31.91 -25.13
N ASP A 422 -13.24 -31.90 -26.10
CA ASP A 422 -13.55 -30.74 -26.92
C ASP A 422 -14.04 -29.56 -26.06
N LEU A 423 -13.22 -28.51 -25.93
CA LEU A 423 -13.65 -27.22 -25.39
C LEU A 423 -14.41 -26.41 -26.46
N PRO A 424 -15.50 -25.69 -26.09
CA PRO A 424 -16.28 -24.89 -27.02
C PRO A 424 -15.47 -23.67 -27.47
N GLY A 425 -15.15 -23.59 -28.77
CA GLY A 425 -14.50 -22.42 -29.35
C GLY A 425 -13.56 -22.66 -30.54
N SER A 426 -13.50 -23.87 -31.12
CA SER A 426 -12.75 -24.08 -32.35
C SER A 426 -13.53 -23.60 -33.58
N LEU A 427 -13.22 -22.37 -34.01
CA LEU A 427 -13.66 -21.81 -35.29
C LEU A 427 -13.16 -22.71 -36.44
N LYS A 428 -14.08 -23.47 -37.04
CA LYS A 428 -13.89 -24.24 -38.29
C LYS A 428 -13.27 -23.34 -39.36
N LYS A 429 -11.97 -23.52 -39.63
CA LYS A 429 -11.35 -23.04 -40.87
C LYS A 429 -11.51 -24.12 -41.94
N LEU A 430 -12.52 -23.92 -42.79
CA LEU A 430 -12.61 -24.48 -44.13
C LEU A 430 -11.28 -24.29 -44.88
N LYS A 431 -10.71 -25.37 -45.41
CA LYS A 431 -9.87 -25.31 -46.61
C LYS A 431 -10.26 -26.43 -47.57
N ALA A 432 -10.55 -25.98 -48.78
CA ALA A 432 -10.97 -26.73 -49.93
C ALA A 432 -9.79 -27.49 -50.60
N LEU A 433 -10.15 -28.65 -51.15
CA LEU A 433 -9.85 -29.24 -52.47
C LEU A 433 -8.42 -29.22 -53.06
N GLN A 434 -8.12 -30.39 -53.66
CA GLN A 434 -7.07 -30.80 -54.61
C GLN A 434 -5.87 -31.53 -53.96
N SER A 435 -5.37 -32.67 -54.44
CA SER A 435 -5.79 -33.62 -55.49
C SER A 435 -4.90 -34.88 -55.32
N SER A 436 -5.39 -36.00 -55.84
CA SER A 436 -4.82 -37.35 -55.82
C SER A 436 -3.42 -37.52 -56.43
N LYS A 437 -2.62 -38.45 -55.86
CA LYS A 437 -2.06 -39.66 -56.54
C LYS A 437 -1.21 -40.56 -55.61
N GLU A 438 -1.67 -41.82 -55.51
CA GLU A 438 -1.02 -43.15 -55.37
C GLU A 438 0.50 -43.25 -55.09
N GLU A 439 0.91 -43.92 -53.99
CA GLU A 439 1.32 -45.34 -53.84
C GLU A 439 2.84 -45.60 -54.02
N LYS A 440 3.55 -45.98 -52.94
CA LYS A 440 4.07 -47.36 -52.74
C LYS A 440 4.96 -47.50 -51.50
N SER A 441 4.88 -48.72 -50.97
CA SER A 441 5.45 -49.32 -49.76
C SER A 441 6.97 -49.22 -49.56
N GLY A 442 7.37 -49.19 -48.29
CA GLY A 442 8.70 -49.60 -47.81
C GLY A 442 8.70 -49.75 -46.30
N ALA A 443 8.62 -50.99 -45.81
CA ALA A 443 8.57 -51.35 -44.40
C ALA A 443 9.92 -51.10 -43.69
N GLY A 444 9.85 -50.66 -42.44
CA GLY A 444 10.95 -50.64 -41.49
C GLY A 444 10.40 -50.49 -40.07
N LEU A 445 10.24 -51.63 -39.37
CA LEU A 445 9.89 -51.64 -37.95
C LEU A 445 11.00 -50.97 -37.13
N ALA A 446 10.62 -49.95 -36.35
CA ALA A 446 11.34 -49.57 -35.14
C ALA A 446 10.33 -49.30 -34.04
N ALA A 447 10.66 -49.81 -32.86
CA ALA A 447 9.82 -50.08 -31.73
C ALA A 447 9.03 -48.87 -31.21
N ALA A 448 7.84 -49.20 -30.68
CA ALA A 448 6.99 -48.31 -29.93
C ALA A 448 7.71 -47.75 -28.69
N THR A 449 8.02 -46.46 -28.74
CA THR A 449 7.96 -45.56 -27.58
C THR A 449 7.07 -44.41 -28.00
N GLY A 450 5.76 -44.64 -27.92
CA GLY A 450 4.78 -43.58 -28.01
C GLY A 450 4.86 -42.73 -26.76
N ASP A 451 5.71 -41.70 -26.76
CA ASP A 451 5.38 -40.51 -26.00
C ASP A 451 4.06 -39.98 -26.59
N PRO A 452 3.02 -39.74 -25.77
CA PRO A 452 1.81 -39.13 -26.29
C PRO A 452 2.16 -37.71 -26.75
N VAL A 453 2.34 -37.56 -28.06
CA VAL A 453 2.32 -36.28 -28.73
C VAL A 453 0.96 -35.64 -28.46
N GLY A 454 0.94 -34.66 -27.54
CA GLY A 454 -0.13 -33.67 -27.47
C GLY A 454 -0.91 -33.57 -26.15
N SER A 455 -0.31 -33.80 -24.98
CA SER A 455 -0.92 -33.27 -23.75
C SER A 455 -0.80 -31.74 -23.74
N ILE A 456 -1.93 -31.05 -23.86
CA ILE A 456 -1.95 -29.58 -23.76
C ILE A 456 -1.97 -29.25 -22.27
N GLU A 457 -0.85 -28.72 -21.78
CA GLU A 457 -0.79 -28.16 -20.43
C GLU A 457 -1.72 -26.95 -20.35
N VAL A 458 -2.61 -26.96 -19.37
CA VAL A 458 -3.50 -25.85 -19.06
C VAL A 458 -3.30 -25.41 -17.63
N PHE A 459 -3.49 -24.11 -17.42
CA PHE A 459 -3.21 -23.44 -16.18
C PHE A 459 -4.48 -22.83 -15.62
N THR A 460 -4.69 -23.00 -14.32
CA THR A 460 -5.66 -22.23 -13.52
C THR A 460 -4.88 -21.38 -12.51
N CYS A 461 -5.50 -20.31 -12.01
CA CYS A 461 -4.90 -19.44 -11.02
C CYS A 461 -5.89 -19.19 -9.88
N GLU A 462 -5.59 -19.72 -8.70
CA GLU A 462 -6.28 -19.38 -7.47
C GLU A 462 -5.75 -18.04 -6.95
N ILE A 463 -6.64 -17.20 -6.42
CA ILE A 463 -6.29 -15.93 -5.79
C ILE A 463 -6.84 -15.87 -4.37
N LYS A 464 -6.02 -15.50 -3.40
CA LYS A 464 -6.43 -15.23 -2.01
C LYS A 464 -6.09 -13.81 -1.59
N ILE A 465 -7.04 -13.13 -0.96
CA ILE A 465 -6.87 -11.79 -0.38
C ILE A 465 -7.13 -11.88 1.11
N HIS A 466 -6.16 -11.41 1.88
CA HIS A 466 -6.22 -11.39 3.34
C HIS A 466 -6.30 -9.95 3.87
N SER A 467 -6.88 -9.79 5.04
CA SER A 467 -6.80 -8.55 5.81
C SER A 467 -5.36 -8.29 6.27
N LYS A 468 -5.12 -7.12 6.87
CA LYS A 468 -3.86 -6.85 7.58
C LYS A 468 -3.59 -7.84 8.70
N SER A 469 -4.64 -8.30 9.38
CA SER A 469 -4.57 -9.29 10.45
C SER A 469 -4.47 -10.73 9.95
N GLN A 470 -4.19 -10.94 8.65
CA GLN A 470 -4.06 -12.25 8.00
C GLN A 470 -5.36 -13.08 7.98
N GLU A 471 -6.51 -12.45 8.15
CA GLU A 471 -7.81 -13.12 8.00
C GLU A 471 -8.17 -13.23 6.52
N LEU A 472 -8.63 -14.40 6.06
CA LEU A 472 -9.04 -14.58 4.67
C LEU A 472 -10.35 -13.84 4.39
N ILE A 473 -10.28 -12.81 3.54
CA ILE A 473 -11.43 -12.00 3.14
C ILE A 473 -12.11 -12.59 1.91
N LEU A 474 -11.31 -12.95 0.91
CA LEU A 474 -11.77 -13.36 -0.40
C LEU A 474 -10.84 -14.42 -1.00
N GLN A 475 -11.43 -15.44 -1.61
CA GLN A 475 -10.77 -16.48 -2.37
C GLN A 475 -11.48 -16.64 -3.73
N CYS A 476 -10.73 -16.68 -4.82
CA CYS A 476 -11.23 -16.97 -6.15
C CYS A 476 -10.59 -18.25 -6.67
N LEU A 477 -11.42 -19.17 -7.12
CA LEU A 477 -11.05 -20.49 -7.63
C LEU A 477 -11.69 -20.71 -9.01
N PRO A 478 -11.16 -20.07 -10.07
CA PRO A 478 -11.75 -20.14 -11.40
C PRO A 478 -11.78 -21.57 -11.93
N GLN A 479 -12.91 -21.96 -12.51
CA GLN A 479 -13.04 -23.25 -13.21
C GLN A 479 -12.41 -23.22 -14.60
N GLU A 480 -12.27 -22.03 -15.18
CA GLU A 480 -11.67 -21.82 -16.50
C GLU A 480 -10.16 -22.05 -16.47
N SER A 481 -9.67 -22.81 -17.45
CA SER A 481 -8.25 -23.07 -17.64
C SER A 481 -7.73 -22.40 -18.91
N HIS A 482 -6.47 -21.97 -18.90
CA HIS A 482 -5.84 -21.24 -20.00
C HIS A 482 -4.53 -21.90 -20.41
N ARG A 483 -4.18 -21.81 -21.70
CA ARG A 483 -2.91 -22.35 -22.22
C ARG A 483 -1.65 -21.61 -21.73
N LYS A 484 -1.81 -20.42 -21.16
CA LYS A 484 -0.71 -19.60 -20.64
C LYS A 484 -0.97 -19.25 -19.18
N GLN A 485 0.05 -19.46 -18.35
CA GLN A 485 0.05 -19.05 -16.93
C GLN A 485 -0.32 -17.58 -16.73
N THR A 486 0.21 -16.70 -17.58
CA THR A 486 -0.08 -15.26 -17.50
C THR A 486 -1.55 -14.97 -17.73
N ASP A 487 -2.18 -15.65 -18.69
CA ASP A 487 -3.55 -15.38 -19.09
C ASP A 487 -4.51 -15.90 -18.00
N ALA A 488 -4.21 -17.06 -17.40
CA ALA A 488 -4.93 -17.57 -16.23
C ALA A 488 -4.90 -16.58 -15.06
N MET A 489 -3.72 -16.05 -14.74
CA MET A 489 -3.55 -15.08 -13.65
C MET A 489 -4.30 -13.77 -13.92
N GLN A 490 -4.26 -13.24 -15.15
CA GLN A 490 -4.98 -12.01 -15.50
C GLN A 490 -6.50 -12.23 -15.53
N SER A 491 -6.97 -13.36 -16.06
CA SER A 491 -8.39 -13.72 -16.10
C SER A 491 -8.96 -13.85 -14.68
N ALA A 492 -8.29 -14.60 -13.81
CA ALA A 492 -8.66 -14.74 -12.39
C ALA A 492 -8.70 -13.39 -11.68
N SER A 493 -7.69 -12.53 -11.89
CA SER A 493 -7.64 -11.19 -11.30
C SER A 493 -8.82 -10.33 -11.77
N LEU A 494 -9.21 -10.45 -13.04
CA LEU A 494 -10.34 -9.71 -13.60
C LEU A 494 -11.69 -10.18 -13.05
N LYS A 495 -11.87 -11.48 -12.78
CA LYS A 495 -13.07 -12.00 -12.09
C LYS A 495 -13.21 -11.35 -10.70
N VAL A 496 -12.14 -11.34 -9.92
CA VAL A 496 -12.12 -10.68 -8.60
C VAL A 496 -12.44 -9.19 -8.71
N LEU A 497 -11.78 -8.47 -9.63
CA LEU A 497 -12.04 -7.05 -9.84
C LEU A 497 -13.47 -6.76 -10.29
N SER A 498 -14.06 -7.61 -11.14
CA SER A 498 -15.42 -7.43 -11.64
C SER A 498 -16.46 -7.61 -10.53
N TRP A 499 -16.28 -8.61 -9.66
CA TRP A 499 -17.14 -8.81 -8.49
C TRP A 499 -17.01 -7.66 -7.49
N LEU A 500 -15.78 -7.24 -7.17
CA LEU A 500 -15.55 -6.06 -6.33
C LEU A 500 -16.19 -4.82 -6.95
N ASN A 501 -16.04 -4.60 -8.26
CA ASN A 501 -16.60 -3.45 -8.94
C ASN A 501 -18.12 -3.34 -8.74
N ILE A 502 -18.83 -4.46 -8.88
CA ILE A 502 -20.28 -4.51 -8.69
C ILE A 502 -20.66 -4.12 -7.26
N TYR A 503 -19.89 -4.59 -6.27
CA TYR A 503 -20.10 -4.24 -4.87
C TYR A 503 -19.87 -2.74 -4.60
N PHE A 504 -18.79 -2.14 -5.14
CA PHE A 504 -18.53 -0.70 -4.97
C PHE A 504 -19.50 0.20 -5.76
N GLU A 505 -20.07 -0.30 -6.85
CA GLU A 505 -21.11 0.42 -7.61
C GLU A 505 -22.49 0.29 -6.96
N ASN A 506 -22.74 -0.79 -6.22
CA ASN A 506 -24.02 -1.09 -5.57
C ASN A 506 -23.82 -1.54 -4.11
N PRO A 507 -23.49 -0.60 -3.21
CA PRO A 507 -23.17 -0.89 -1.80
C PRO A 507 -24.37 -1.44 -1.01
N ASP A 508 -25.60 -1.09 -1.39
CA ASP A 508 -26.85 -1.56 -0.74
C ASP A 508 -27.24 -3.00 -1.12
N MET A 509 -26.36 -3.71 -1.80
CA MET A 509 -26.66 -5.05 -2.28
C MET A 509 -26.91 -6.01 -1.12
N SER A 510 -28.03 -6.75 -1.16
CA SER A 510 -28.31 -7.79 -0.17
C SER A 510 -27.24 -8.87 -0.20
N LEU A 511 -26.97 -9.46 0.97
CA LEU A 511 -25.99 -10.55 1.10
C LEU A 511 -26.32 -11.74 0.19
N GLU A 512 -27.61 -12.06 0.00
CA GLU A 512 -28.08 -13.10 -0.91
C GLU A 512 -27.65 -12.82 -2.35
N LYS A 513 -27.85 -11.60 -2.84
CA LYS A 513 -27.45 -11.18 -4.19
C LYS A 513 -25.93 -11.17 -4.34
N MET A 514 -25.19 -10.79 -3.30
CA MET A 514 -23.73 -10.86 -3.29
C MET A 514 -23.23 -12.32 -3.40
N ASN A 515 -23.85 -13.25 -2.68
CA ASN A 515 -23.50 -14.68 -2.74
C ASN A 515 -23.76 -15.28 -4.12
N LEU A 516 -24.92 -14.99 -4.73
CA LEU A 516 -25.24 -15.43 -6.10
C LEU A 516 -24.22 -14.90 -7.13
N LEU A 517 -23.78 -13.65 -6.97
CA LEU A 517 -22.73 -13.10 -7.82
C LEU A 517 -21.36 -13.71 -7.52
N ALA A 518 -21.05 -13.99 -6.25
CA ALA A 518 -19.80 -14.62 -5.87
C ALA A 518 -19.69 -16.00 -6.53
N GLU A 519 -20.75 -16.81 -6.52
CA GLU A 519 -20.82 -18.09 -7.24
C GLU A 519 -20.56 -17.91 -8.74
N LYS A 520 -21.20 -16.92 -9.38
CA LYS A 520 -20.98 -16.62 -10.81
C LYS A 520 -19.52 -16.30 -11.17
N TYR A 521 -18.76 -15.70 -10.25
CA TYR A 521 -17.36 -15.32 -10.45
C TYR A 521 -16.37 -16.30 -9.83
N ASP A 522 -16.83 -17.48 -9.38
CA ASP A 522 -16.03 -18.48 -8.69
C ASP A 522 -15.34 -17.94 -7.40
N ILE A 523 -16.05 -17.05 -6.68
CA ILE A 523 -15.57 -16.35 -5.49
C ILE A 523 -16.23 -16.91 -4.24
N HIS A 524 -15.41 -17.11 -3.22
CA HIS A 524 -15.81 -17.39 -1.85
C HIS A 524 -15.30 -16.22 -1.01
N PHE A 525 -16.17 -15.57 -0.24
CA PHE A 525 -15.79 -14.48 0.65
C PHE A 525 -16.37 -14.70 2.03
N THR A 526 -15.69 -14.13 3.05
CA THR A 526 -16.15 -14.23 4.45
C THR A 526 -16.88 -12.92 4.82
N PRO A 527 -18.23 -12.88 4.88
CA PRO A 527 -18.98 -11.62 5.01
C PRO A 527 -18.55 -10.77 6.21
N ARG A 528 -18.35 -11.41 7.36
CA ARG A 528 -17.92 -10.74 8.60
C ARG A 528 -16.63 -9.95 8.42
N TYR A 529 -15.62 -10.55 7.78
CA TYR A 529 -14.33 -9.89 7.58
C TYR A 529 -14.37 -8.90 6.41
N PHE A 530 -15.07 -9.25 5.34
CA PHE A 530 -15.27 -8.37 4.19
C PHE A 530 -15.92 -7.04 4.59
N PHE A 531 -17.07 -7.09 5.28
CA PHE A 531 -17.77 -5.89 5.70
C PHE A 531 -17.02 -5.09 6.75
N LYS A 532 -16.24 -5.75 7.61
CA LYS A 532 -15.37 -5.08 8.58
C LYS A 532 -14.31 -4.22 7.88
N GLU A 533 -13.64 -4.76 6.87
CA GLU A 533 -12.56 -4.04 6.16
C GLU A 533 -13.11 -2.92 5.27
N PHE A 534 -14.33 -3.06 4.73
CA PHE A 534 -14.97 -2.06 3.87
C PHE A 534 -16.07 -1.23 4.56
N ALA A 535 -16.09 -1.17 5.89
CA ALA A 535 -17.11 -0.46 6.67
C ALA A 535 -17.16 1.05 6.34
N LEU A 536 -15.99 1.69 6.19
CA LEU A 536 -15.89 3.12 5.84
C LEU A 536 -16.41 3.41 4.43
N CYS A 537 -16.43 2.42 3.54
CA CYS A 537 -17.05 2.55 2.22
C CYS A 537 -18.56 2.65 2.35
N HIS A 538 -19.20 1.74 3.10
CA HIS A 538 -20.65 1.77 3.33
C HIS A 538 -21.10 3.08 3.97
N LEU A 539 -20.38 3.57 4.97
CA LEU A 539 -20.68 4.87 5.60
C LEU A 539 -20.67 6.02 4.60
N MET A 540 -19.80 6.00 3.60
CA MET A 540 -19.80 7.00 2.53
C MET A 540 -21.02 6.91 1.60
N HIS A 541 -21.61 5.72 1.47
CA HIS A 541 -22.72 5.44 0.58
C HIS A 541 -24.09 5.60 1.27
N ASP A 542 -24.29 5.02 2.45
CA ASP A 542 -25.58 5.03 3.19
C ASP A 542 -26.13 6.46 3.37
N PHE A 543 -25.26 7.42 3.65
CA PHE A 543 -25.64 8.83 3.77
C PHE A 543 -26.06 9.49 2.45
N ARG A 544 -25.51 9.05 1.30
CA ARG A 544 -25.95 9.53 -0.03
C ARG A 544 -27.36 9.04 -0.37
N ILE A 545 -27.69 7.82 0.02
CA ILE A 545 -28.99 7.20 -0.26
C ILE A 545 -30.09 7.81 0.62
N ASN A 546 -29.81 8.05 1.91
CA ASN A 546 -30.75 8.74 2.80
C ASN A 546 -31.09 10.15 2.31
N ARG A 547 -30.15 10.85 1.66
CA ARG A 547 -30.42 12.13 0.99
C ARG A 547 -31.34 11.95 -0.23
N THR A 548 -31.10 10.93 -1.05
CA THR A 548 -31.92 10.67 -2.25
C THR A 548 -33.36 10.32 -1.87
N ARG A 549 -33.57 9.57 -0.77
CA ARG A 549 -34.90 9.29 -0.19
C ARG A 549 -35.58 10.53 0.42
N ALA A 550 -34.84 11.36 1.17
CA ALA A 550 -35.39 12.59 1.74
C ALA A 550 -35.80 13.64 0.68
N TYR A 551 -35.21 13.58 -0.53
CA TYR A 551 -35.63 14.39 -1.67
C TYR A 551 -36.80 13.75 -2.45
N SER A 552 -36.92 12.42 -2.50
CA SER A 552 -38.06 11.75 -3.13
C SER A 552 -39.34 11.85 -2.31
N ASP A 553 -39.25 11.88 -0.98
CA ASP A 553 -40.43 12.00 -0.10
C ASP A 553 -41.04 13.41 -0.11
N ASN A 554 -40.37 14.38 -0.74
CA ASN A 554 -40.86 15.75 -0.95
C ASN A 554 -41.32 16.03 -2.39
N ALA A 555 -41.26 15.04 -3.29
CA ALA A 555 -41.74 15.17 -4.66
C ALA A 555 -43.06 14.40 -4.81
N ASN A 556 -44.15 15.13 -5.01
CA ASN A 556 -45.48 14.58 -5.28
C ASN A 556 -45.45 13.53 -6.41
N GLU A 557 -46.25 12.48 -6.19
CA GLU A 557 -46.56 11.39 -7.10
C GLU A 557 -46.79 11.86 -8.55
N ASN A 558 -45.88 11.50 -9.46
CA ASN A 558 -46.16 10.84 -10.74
C ASN A 558 -44.86 10.61 -11.53
N GLU A 559 -44.79 9.43 -12.15
CA GLU A 559 -43.74 8.84 -12.99
C GLU A 559 -42.54 8.13 -12.32
N PRO A 560 -42.24 6.87 -12.73
CA PRO A 560 -41.13 6.09 -12.19
C PRO A 560 -39.83 6.50 -12.89
N SER A 561 -39.06 7.42 -12.29
CA SER A 561 -37.69 7.66 -12.74
C SER A 561 -36.75 6.59 -12.17
N HIS A 562 -36.39 5.61 -13.01
CA HIS A 562 -35.16 4.83 -12.83
C HIS A 562 -33.96 5.79 -12.91
N ILE A 563 -33.49 6.28 -11.77
CA ILE A 563 -32.28 7.10 -11.68
C ILE A 563 -31.10 6.15 -11.45
N ASP A 564 -30.37 5.94 -12.54
CA ASP A 564 -29.14 5.15 -12.62
C ASP A 564 -28.01 5.84 -11.82
N ILE A 565 -27.37 5.08 -10.94
CA ILE A 565 -26.30 5.48 -10.00
C ILE A 565 -25.05 6.00 -10.76
N GLY A 566 -24.94 5.70 -12.07
CA GLY A 566 -23.90 6.24 -12.95
C GLY A 566 -23.98 7.75 -13.22
N VAL A 567 -25.16 8.37 -13.13
CA VAL A 567 -25.37 9.75 -13.64
C VAL A 567 -24.80 10.84 -12.71
N LYS A 568 -24.72 10.61 -11.39
CA LYS A 568 -24.11 11.59 -10.46
C LYS A 568 -22.59 11.44 -10.29
N ILE A 569 -22.03 10.29 -10.66
CA ILE A 569 -20.60 10.19 -10.94
C ILE A 569 -20.30 10.97 -12.23
N GLN A 570 -21.25 11.07 -13.17
CA GLN A 570 -21.15 11.85 -14.39
C GLN A 570 -21.16 13.38 -14.17
N GLU A 571 -21.94 13.88 -13.21
CA GLU A 571 -21.87 15.30 -12.78
C GLU A 571 -20.53 15.62 -12.09
N SER A 572 -19.99 14.70 -11.28
CA SER A 572 -18.62 14.82 -10.73
C SER A 572 -17.53 14.66 -11.80
N LEU A 573 -17.83 13.97 -12.91
CA LEU A 573 -16.95 13.85 -14.08
C LEU A 573 -16.97 15.11 -14.96
N HIS A 574 -18.03 15.92 -14.92
CA HIS A 574 -18.06 17.21 -15.62
C HIS A 574 -17.04 18.19 -15.01
N LEU A 575 -16.85 18.13 -13.68
CA LEU A 575 -15.77 18.80 -12.94
C LEU A 575 -14.35 18.22 -13.18
N MET A 576 -14.21 17.07 -13.88
CA MET A 576 -12.90 16.52 -14.24
C MET A 576 -12.38 16.97 -15.61
N VAL A 577 -13.23 17.61 -16.42
CA VAL A 577 -12.95 18.04 -17.81
C VAL A 577 -12.70 19.55 -17.92
N LEU A 578 -13.22 20.32 -16.96
CA LEU A 578 -12.82 21.71 -16.70
C LEU A 578 -11.61 21.70 -15.77
#